data_AF-A0A399FA60-F1
#
_entry.id   AF-A0A399FA60-F1
#
_cell.length_a   1.000
_cell.length_b   1.000
_cell.length_c   1.000
_cell.angle_alpha   90.00
_cell.angle_beta   90.00
_cell.angle_gamma   90.00
#
_symmetry.space_group_name_H-M   'P 1'
#
loop_
_entity.id
_entity.type
_entity.pdbx_description
1 polymer ?
#
loop_
_entity_poly.entity_id
_entity_poly.type
_entity_poly.pdbx_seq_one_letter_code
_entity_poly.pdbx_strand_id
1 'polypeptide(L)'
;MANLPTRTSPHPGRRLALGDALAIVLFAVIGLASHREALSLGGVVRNALPILVVWFLVAPFLRTYSAPSWRNLLYTWAIAVSAGVWLRFMVLGHPFGIGFFVFWVIALAFTLILLLAWRLLARALLRRRA
;
A
#
# COMPACT_ATOMS: atom_id res chain seq x y z
N MET A 1 2.07 -32.38 -32.01
CA MET A 1 2.35 -32.19 -30.57
C MET A 1 1.96 -30.76 -30.21
N ALA A 2 0.80 -30.56 -29.57
CA ALA A 2 0.31 -29.22 -29.22
C ALA A 2 0.90 -28.79 -27.87
N ASN A 3 1.63 -27.66 -27.86
CA ASN A 3 2.03 -26.98 -26.63
C ASN A 3 0.78 -26.44 -25.94
N LEU A 4 0.35 -27.09 -24.86
CA LEU A 4 -0.70 -26.55 -23.99
C LEU A 4 -0.16 -25.29 -23.30
N PRO A 5 -0.89 -24.16 -23.27
CA PRO A 5 -0.47 -22.99 -22.53
C PRO A 5 -0.39 -23.34 -21.04
N THR A 6 0.81 -23.26 -20.49
CA THR A 6 1.04 -23.39 -19.06
C THR A 6 0.25 -22.28 -18.37
N ARG A 7 -0.82 -22.65 -17.65
CA ARG A 7 -1.51 -21.72 -16.74
C ARG A 7 -0.45 -21.23 -15.75
N THR A 8 0.07 -20.02 -15.95
CA THR A 8 0.95 -19.38 -14.97
C THR A 8 0.12 -19.17 -13.72
N SER A 9 0.29 -20.03 -12.72
CA SER A 9 -0.28 -19.83 -11.40
C SER A 9 0.22 -18.46 -10.92
N PRO A 10 -0.65 -17.47 -10.64
CA PRO A 10 -0.18 -16.17 -10.22
C PRO A 10 0.60 -16.34 -8.92
N HIS A 11 1.89 -15.97 -8.95
CA HIS A 11 2.77 -16.04 -7.80
C HIS A 11 2.08 -15.36 -6.61
N PRO A 12 2.03 -15.98 -5.41
CA PRO A 12 1.36 -15.41 -4.25
C PRO A 12 1.76 -13.95 -3.98
N GLY A 13 3.03 -13.61 -4.24
CA GLY A 13 3.58 -12.25 -4.17
C GLY A 13 2.85 -11.23 -5.05
N ARG A 14 2.42 -11.58 -6.28
CA ARG A 14 1.71 -10.64 -7.17
C ARG A 14 0.34 -10.26 -6.61
N ARG A 15 -0.38 -11.21 -6.04
CA ARG A 15 -1.68 -10.94 -5.39
C ARG A 15 -1.49 -10.05 -4.18
N LEU A 16 -0.48 -10.33 -3.36
CA LEU A 16 -0.14 -9.50 -2.20
C LEU A 16 0.20 -8.07 -2.63
N ALA A 17 1.03 -7.89 -3.65
CA ALA A 17 1.41 -6.58 -4.18
C ALA A 17 0.21 -5.77 -4.70
N LEU A 18 -0.67 -6.39 -5.48
CA LEU A 18 -1.86 -5.73 -6.00
C LEU A 18 -2.79 -5.28 -4.86
N GLY A 19 -3.05 -6.12 -3.87
CA GLY A 19 -3.93 -5.73 -2.79
C GLY A 19 -3.31 -4.73 -1.81
N ASP A 20 -1.99 -4.73 -1.62
CA ASP A 20 -1.32 -3.65 -0.88
C ASP A 20 -1.44 -2.30 -1.62
N ALA A 21 -1.28 -2.29 -2.95
CA ALA A 21 -1.52 -1.10 -3.76
C ALA A 21 -2.97 -0.61 -3.61
N LEU A 22 -3.94 -1.52 -3.71
CA LEU A 22 -5.35 -1.19 -3.51
C LEU A 22 -5.64 -0.67 -2.11
N ALA A 23 -4.99 -1.22 -1.07
CA ALA A 23 -5.12 -0.72 0.31
C ALA A 23 -4.62 0.72 0.45
N ILE A 24 -3.49 1.05 -0.17
CA ILE A 24 -2.93 2.43 -0.16
C ILE A 24 -3.81 3.38 -0.98
N VAL A 25 -4.31 2.95 -2.13
CA VAL A 25 -5.27 3.74 -2.94
C VAL A 25 -6.56 3.97 -2.16
N LEU A 26 -7.08 2.94 -1.49
CA LEU A 26 -8.28 3.02 -0.68
C LEU A 26 -8.11 3.99 0.49
N PHE A 27 -6.93 4.02 1.13
CA PHE A 27 -6.60 5.05 2.13
C PHE A 27 -6.74 6.47 1.54
N ALA A 28 -6.20 6.73 0.35
CA ALA A 28 -6.33 8.04 -0.29
C ALA A 28 -7.79 8.39 -0.60
N VAL A 29 -8.56 7.45 -1.14
CA VAL A 29 -10.00 7.62 -1.42
C VAL A 29 -10.79 7.93 -0.16
N ILE A 30 -10.56 7.18 0.93
CA ILE A 30 -11.18 7.43 2.23
C ILE A 30 -10.82 8.82 2.74
N GLY A 31 -9.54 9.21 2.67
CA GLY A 31 -9.09 10.54 3.08
C GLY A 31 -9.79 11.67 2.32
N LEU A 32 -9.84 11.59 0.99
CA LEU A 32 -10.55 12.56 0.14
C LEU A 32 -12.04 12.66 0.52
N ALA A 33 -12.71 11.51 0.66
CA ALA A 33 -14.13 11.45 1.04
C ALA A 33 -14.38 12.03 2.44
N SER A 34 -13.52 11.73 3.41
CA SER A 34 -13.62 12.24 4.79
C SER A 34 -13.45 13.75 4.87
N HIS A 35 -12.61 14.34 4.01
CA HIS A 35 -12.45 15.80 3.91
C HIS A 35 -13.53 16.48 3.04
N ARG A 36 -14.53 15.73 2.54
CA ARG A 36 -15.54 16.21 1.57
C ARG A 36 -14.91 16.83 0.32
N GLU A 37 -13.71 16.37 -0.04
CA GLU A 37 -13.05 16.76 -1.27
C GLU A 37 -13.65 15.99 -2.46
N ALA A 38 -13.56 16.58 -3.65
CA ALA A 38 -14.04 15.93 -4.86
C ALA A 38 -13.23 14.66 -5.14
N LEU A 39 -13.93 13.52 -5.25
CA LEU A 39 -13.35 12.25 -5.68
C LEU A 39 -13.03 12.30 -7.17
N SER A 40 -11.86 12.85 -7.50
CA SER A 40 -11.32 12.90 -8.85
C SER A 40 -10.13 11.94 -8.98
N LEU A 41 -9.90 11.41 -10.20
CA LEU A 41 -8.73 10.59 -10.49
C LEU A 41 -7.43 11.34 -10.14
N GLY A 42 -7.35 12.62 -10.50
CA GLY A 42 -6.21 13.48 -10.17
C GLY A 42 -5.98 13.60 -8.66
N GLY A 43 -7.05 13.79 -7.88
CA GLY A 43 -6.98 13.84 -6.41
C GLY A 43 -6.47 12.53 -5.80
N VAL A 44 -6.98 11.38 -6.26
CA VAL A 44 -6.54 10.06 -5.79
C VAL A 44 -5.08 9.82 -6.14
N VAL A 45 -4.67 10.05 -7.39
CA VAL A 45 -3.29 9.87 -7.84
C VAL A 45 -2.35 10.78 -7.05
N ARG A 46 -2.67 12.07 -6.91
CA ARG A 46 -1.86 13.04 -6.18
C ARG A 46 -1.61 12.64 -4.72
N ASN A 47 -2.59 12.00 -4.08
CA ASN A 47 -2.50 11.60 -2.67
C ASN A 47 -1.90 10.20 -2.47
N ALA A 48 -2.15 9.24 -3.37
CA ALA A 48 -1.65 7.87 -3.24
C ALA A 48 -0.24 7.70 -3.82
N LEU A 49 0.08 8.40 -4.92
CA LEU A 49 1.27 8.13 -5.71
C LEU A 49 2.59 8.25 -4.93
N PRO A 50 2.83 9.28 -4.09
CA PRO A 50 4.08 9.37 -3.33
C PRO A 50 4.30 8.15 -2.40
N ILE A 51 3.24 7.68 -1.73
CA ILE A 51 3.31 6.52 -0.84
C ILE A 51 3.49 5.24 -1.66
N LEU A 52 2.76 5.08 -2.77
CA LEU A 52 2.91 3.92 -3.66
C LEU A 52 4.33 3.80 -4.23
N VAL A 53 4.89 4.92 -4.68
CA VAL A 53 6.26 4.96 -5.21
C VAL A 53 7.24 4.48 -4.15
N VAL A 54 7.22 5.07 -2.96
CA VAL A 54 8.13 4.67 -1.87
C VAL A 54 7.89 3.22 -1.45
N TRP A 55 6.63 2.78 -1.36
CA TRP A 55 6.27 1.41 -1.03
C TRP A 55 6.90 0.40 -1.98
N PHE A 56 6.74 0.58 -3.28
CA PHE A 56 7.29 -0.33 -4.28
C PHE A 56 8.79 -0.19 -4.47
N LEU A 57 9.38 0.95 -4.10
CA LEU A 57 10.83 1.09 -4.02
C LEU A 57 11.42 0.30 -2.83
N VAL A 58 10.78 0.33 -1.66
CA VAL A 58 11.30 -0.32 -0.43
C VAL A 58 11.01 -1.83 -0.39
N ALA A 59 9.85 -2.26 -0.90
CA ALA A 59 9.38 -3.63 -0.75
C ALA A 59 10.33 -4.74 -1.26
N PRO A 60 11.09 -4.58 -2.36
CA PRO A 60 12.05 -5.58 -2.79
C PRO A 60 13.18 -5.81 -1.77
N PHE A 61 13.71 -4.74 -1.18
CA PHE A 61 14.81 -4.79 -0.22
C PHE A 61 14.41 -5.49 1.08
N LEU A 62 13.16 -5.34 1.49
CA LEU A 62 12.61 -5.99 2.68
C LEU A 62 11.94 -7.34 2.38
N ARG A 63 12.05 -7.81 1.14
CA ARG A 63 11.53 -9.11 0.69
C ARG A 63 10.04 -9.28 0.99
N THR A 64 9.27 -8.18 0.92
CA THR A 64 7.85 -8.11 1.31
C THR A 64 6.98 -9.12 0.56
N TYR A 65 7.36 -9.42 -0.68
CA TYR A 65 6.63 -10.33 -1.58
C TYR A 65 7.39 -11.63 -1.88
N SER A 66 8.71 -11.64 -1.80
CA SER A 66 9.54 -12.83 -2.08
C SER A 66 9.68 -13.75 -0.86
N ALA A 67 9.60 -13.21 0.36
CA ALA A 67 9.53 -13.98 1.60
C ALA A 67 8.47 -13.36 2.54
N PRO A 68 7.16 -13.53 2.25
CA PRO A 68 6.11 -12.84 2.99
C PRO A 68 6.06 -13.26 4.48
N SER A 69 6.31 -12.32 5.38
CA SER A 69 6.18 -12.50 6.83
C SER A 69 5.57 -11.25 7.46
N TRP A 70 5.03 -11.37 8.68
CA TRP A 70 4.51 -10.20 9.41
C TRP A 70 5.61 -9.17 9.68
N ARG A 71 6.81 -9.63 10.00
CA ARG A 71 7.99 -8.77 10.24
C ARG A 71 8.35 -7.96 9.00
N ASN A 72 8.43 -8.61 7.83
CA ASN A 72 8.78 -7.94 6.57
C ASN A 72 7.71 -6.91 6.18
N LEU A 73 6.43 -7.25 6.38
CA LEU A 73 5.32 -6.30 6.17
C LEU A 73 5.44 -5.09 7.08
N LEU A 74 5.64 -5.29 8.39
CA LEU A 74 5.69 -4.20 9.37
C LEU A 74 6.89 -3.27 9.12
N TYR A 75 8.06 -3.80 8.77
CA TYR A 75 9.19 -2.95 8.38
C TYR A 75 8.93 -2.19 7.08
N THR A 76 8.33 -2.83 6.07
CA THR A 76 7.97 -2.16 4.82
C THR A 76 6.98 -1.04 5.09
N TRP A 77 5.95 -1.31 5.88
CA TRP A 77 4.94 -0.34 6.27
C TRP A 77 5.54 0.85 7.01
N ALA A 78 6.30 0.61 8.07
CA ALA A 78 6.84 1.68 8.90
C ALA A 78 7.77 2.60 8.08
N ILE A 79 8.64 2.02 7.26
CA ILE A 79 9.59 2.79 6.45
C ILE A 79 8.87 3.47 5.28
N ALA A 80 8.10 2.72 4.49
CA ALA A 80 7.55 3.23 3.25
C ALA A 80 6.40 4.22 3.44
N VAL A 81 5.52 3.99 4.41
CA VAL A 81 4.43 4.95 4.69
C VAL A 81 5.01 6.24 5.25
N SER A 82 5.98 6.16 6.17
CA SER A 82 6.64 7.35 6.73
C SER A 82 7.36 8.16 5.66
N ALA A 83 8.23 7.52 4.88
CA ALA A 83 8.95 8.20 3.79
C ALA A 83 8.02 8.65 2.66
N GLY A 84 6.93 7.92 2.38
CA GLY A 84 5.91 8.30 1.42
C GLY A 84 5.10 9.53 1.84
N VAL A 85 4.73 9.63 3.12
CA VAL A 85 4.08 10.82 3.70
C VAL A 85 5.02 12.02 3.65
N TRP A 86 6.28 11.83 4.02
CA TRP A 86 7.31 12.86 3.92
C TRP A 86 7.48 13.35 2.47
N LEU A 87 7.61 12.43 1.51
CA LEU A 87 7.70 12.75 0.08
C LEU A 87 6.46 13.50 -0.40
N ARG A 88 5.25 13.08 0.03
CA ARG A 88 4.00 13.79 -0.30
C ARG A 88 4.07 15.25 0.17
N PHE A 89 4.50 15.50 1.40
CA PHE A 89 4.58 16.88 1.92
C PHE A 89 5.56 17.74 1.12
N MET A 90 6.71 17.18 0.73
CA MET A 90 7.66 17.88 -0.13
C MET A 90 7.08 18.18 -1.51
N VAL A 91 6.55 17.17 -2.20
CA VAL A 91 6.03 17.31 -3.57
C VAL A 91 4.82 18.24 -3.62
N LEU A 92 4.00 18.25 -2.58
CA LEU A 92 2.81 19.11 -2.49
C LEU A 92 3.08 20.47 -1.82
N GLY A 93 4.33 20.77 -1.43
CA GLY A 93 4.68 22.03 -0.78
C GLY A 93 3.97 22.29 0.54
N HIS A 94 3.61 21.25 1.29
CA HIS A 94 2.95 21.40 2.59
C HIS A 94 3.98 21.67 3.70
N PRO A 95 3.67 22.51 4.70
CA PRO A 95 4.58 22.79 5.80
C PRO A 95 4.73 21.59 6.76
N PHE A 96 5.93 21.40 7.30
CA PHE A 96 6.25 20.38 8.32
C PHE A 96 5.90 20.84 9.75
N GLY A 97 4.63 21.16 9.99
CA GLY A 97 4.10 21.53 11.31
C GLY A 97 3.33 20.40 12.02
N ILE A 98 2.49 20.75 12.99
CA ILE A 98 1.63 19.78 13.71
C ILE A 98 0.78 18.95 12.74
N GLY A 99 0.26 19.56 11.68
CA GLY A 99 -0.52 18.88 10.65
C GLY A 99 0.23 17.74 9.95
N PHE A 100 1.56 17.86 9.80
CA PHE A 100 2.39 16.77 9.28
C PHE A 100 2.36 15.56 10.21
N PHE A 101 2.58 15.75 11.51
CA PHE A 101 2.61 14.66 12.48
C PHE A 101 1.24 13.99 12.65
N VAL A 102 0.16 14.79 12.66
CA VAL A 102 -1.22 14.27 12.69
C VAL A 102 -1.50 13.42 11.47
N PHE A 103 -1.20 13.93 10.27
CA PHE A 103 -1.38 13.18 9.02
C PHE A 103 -0.52 11.91 8.99
N TRP A 104 0.73 11.99 9.45
CA TRP A 104 1.64 10.85 9.52
C TRP A 104 1.11 9.72 10.40
N VAL A 105 0.62 10.04 11.60
CA VAL A 105 0.02 9.05 12.52
C VAL A 105 -1.26 8.44 11.92
N ILE A 106 -2.15 9.25 11.35
CA ILE A 106 -3.38 8.77 10.72
C ILE A 106 -3.04 7.88 9.52
N ALA A 107 -2.10 8.28 8.68
CA ALA A 107 -1.65 7.49 7.53
C ALA A 107 -1.09 6.15 7.98
N LEU A 108 -0.22 6.12 8.99
CA LEU A 108 0.30 4.88 9.56
C LEU A 108 -0.83 3.97 10.07
N ALA A 109 -1.75 4.51 10.87
CA ALA A 109 -2.84 3.74 11.47
C ALA A 109 -3.79 3.14 10.42
N PHE A 110 -4.33 3.97 9.53
CA PHE A 110 -5.30 3.52 8.52
C PHE A 110 -4.68 2.59 7.49
N THR A 111 -3.47 2.89 7.00
CA THR A 111 -2.80 1.98 6.07
C THR A 111 -2.48 0.65 6.74
N LEU A 112 -2.08 0.63 8.02
CA LEU A 112 -1.84 -0.63 8.74
C LEU A 112 -3.12 -1.48 8.81
N ILE A 113 -4.25 -0.88 9.19
CA ILE A 113 -5.55 -1.57 9.26
C ILE A 113 -5.90 -2.18 7.90
N LEU A 114 -5.83 -1.40 6.82
CA LEU A 114 -6.18 -1.86 5.48
C LEU A 114 -5.23 -2.95 4.97
N LEU A 115 -3.93 -2.79 5.20
CA LEU A 115 -2.92 -3.78 4.84
C LEU A 115 -3.11 -5.09 5.61
N LEU A 116 -3.33 -5.02 6.93
CA LEU A 116 -3.58 -6.21 7.75
C LEU A 116 -4.88 -6.92 7.32
N ALA A 117 -5.95 -6.17 7.09
CA ALA A 117 -7.22 -6.72 6.58
C ALA A 117 -7.01 -7.46 5.25
N TRP A 118 -6.28 -6.85 4.31
CA TRP A 118 -5.92 -7.51 3.05
C TRP A 118 -5.08 -8.76 3.28
N ARG A 119 -4.06 -8.70 4.13
CA ARG A 119 -3.14 -9.82 4.37
C ARG A 119 -3.83 -11.00 5.03
N LEU A 120 -4.77 -10.75 5.93
CA LEU A 120 -5.62 -11.79 6.52
C LEU A 120 -6.56 -12.41 5.47
N LEU A 121 -7.21 -11.59 4.65
CA LEU A 121 -8.07 -12.06 3.57
C LEU A 121 -7.29 -12.89 2.55
N ALA A 122 -6.12 -12.42 2.10
CA ALA A 122 -5.27 -13.12 1.16
C ALA A 122 -4.82 -14.48 1.71
N ARG A 123 -4.45 -14.56 2.99
CA ARG A 123 -4.12 -15.83 3.66
C ARG A 123 -5.31 -16.79 3.69
N ALA A 124 -6.51 -16.30 4.03
CA ALA A 124 -7.71 -17.11 4.03
C ALA A 124 -8.05 -17.64 2.62
N LEU A 125 -7.93 -16.80 1.59
CA LEU A 125 -8.18 -17.18 0.19
C LEU A 125 -7.14 -18.15 -0.37
N LEU A 126 -5.89 -18.06 0.08
CA LEU A 126 -4.83 -19.00 -0.31
C LEU A 126 -4.99 -20.36 0.38
N ARG A 127 -5.35 -20.37 1.67
CA ARG A 127 -5.64 -21.61 2.43
C ARG A 127 -6.82 -22.40 1.84
N ARG A 128 -7.83 -21.73 1.31
CA ARG A 128 -8.98 -22.38 0.66
C ARG A 128 -8.67 -23.03 -0.70
N ARG A 129 -7.49 -22.77 -1.27
CA ARG A 129 -7.08 -23.26 -2.60
C ARG A 129 -5.99 -24.33 -2.54
N ALA A 130 -5.47 -24.63 -1.35
CA ALA A 130 -4.53 -25.70 -1.07
C ALA A 130 -5.29 -26.89 -0.50
#